data_AF-A0A177WK84-F1
#
_entry.id   AF-A0A177WK84-F1
#
_cell.length_a   1.000
_cell.length_b   1.000
_cell.length_c   1.000
_cell.angle_alpha   90.00
_cell.angle_beta   90.00
_cell.angle_gamma   90.00
#
_symmetry.space_group_name_H-M   'P 1'
#
loop_
_entity.id
_entity.type
_entity.pdbx_description
1 polymer ?
#
loop_
_entity_poly.entity_id
_entity_poly.type
_entity_poly.pdbx_seq_one_letter_code
_entity_poly.pdbx_strand_id
1 'polypeptide(L)'
;MVAALIKKAKKEFSSQLDTFSLAKLTLHRYTGTKLRPGLELNKLFKQPGYENSDSTPLLITYADNLLPVVKKIKISHHSEERKKRWKELNPKLIEAAAKNEKLEKSAAYSSVTWKLISSIYNIEEYSQPVKEVPLETIEYIQNYLAKAHKSLSGLAQGNDSKRFHFISPILICVVFLFGPNDPVEIVIEEDLTGVNVKANGHFEFMLKRICIVQAKKDDMEQGMAQDLVGMEVASDLNGLDTVYGIVRNYAEWIFLKNHNNRVEKNDVLQREHEIPTVESLKRIAGKIYALLSDD
;
A
#
# COMPACT_ATOMS: atom_id res chain seq x y z
N MET A 1 -0.78 -10.51 28.96
CA MET A 1 0.03 -9.34 28.54
C MET A 1 -0.58 -8.02 29.05
N VAL A 2 -1.87 -7.75 28.82
CA VAL A 2 -2.61 -6.61 29.43
C VAL A 2 -2.55 -6.61 30.96
N ALA A 3 -2.71 -7.78 31.60
CA ALA A 3 -2.62 -7.91 33.05
C ALA A 3 -1.25 -7.51 33.64
N ALA A 4 -0.15 -7.66 32.88
CA ALA A 4 1.19 -7.28 33.32
C ALA A 4 1.43 -5.77 33.21
N LEU A 5 0.91 -5.14 32.15
CA LEU A 5 0.89 -3.68 31.98
C LEU A 5 0.02 -3.00 33.05
N ILE A 6 -1.16 -3.56 33.34
CA ILE A 6 -2.03 -3.11 34.44
C ILE A 6 -1.31 -3.24 35.79
N LYS A 7 -0.59 -4.34 36.02
CA LYS A 7 0.17 -4.55 37.27
C LYS A 7 1.35 -3.59 37.41
N LYS A 8 1.98 -3.20 36.29
CA LYS A 8 3.08 -2.23 36.25
C LYS A 8 2.58 -0.80 36.46
N ALA A 9 1.50 -0.40 35.78
CA ALA A 9 0.84 0.89 36.00
C ALA A 9 0.31 1.04 37.43
N LYS A 10 -0.29 -0.02 38.00
CA LYS A 10 -0.68 -0.05 39.42
C LYS A 10 0.51 0.12 40.37
N LYS A 11 1.72 -0.33 40.01
CA LYS A 11 2.92 -0.18 40.84
C LYS A 11 3.53 1.22 40.75
N GLU A 12 3.46 1.85 39.58
CA GLU A 12 4.03 3.19 39.32
C GLU A 12 3.13 4.34 39.80
N PHE A 13 1.81 4.19 39.73
CA PHE A 13 0.85 5.27 39.98
C PHE A 13 -0.04 5.02 41.24
N SER A 14 0.36 4.07 42.11
CA SER A 14 -0.52 3.40 43.08
C SER A 14 -1.21 4.32 44.09
N SER A 15 -0.56 5.34 44.63
CA SER A 15 -1.20 6.17 45.66
C SER A 15 -2.20 7.19 45.11
N GLN A 16 -2.22 7.42 43.79
CA GLN A 16 -3.09 8.43 43.16
C GLN A 16 -4.23 7.83 42.32
N LEU A 17 -4.15 6.54 41.94
CA LEU A 17 -5.19 5.89 41.12
C LEU A 17 -6.30 5.22 41.91
N ASP A 18 -6.09 4.90 43.19
CA ASP A 18 -7.10 4.20 44.02
C ASP A 18 -8.35 5.06 44.32
N THR A 19 -8.29 6.37 44.07
CA THR A 19 -9.44 7.30 44.16
C THR A 19 -10.15 7.51 42.83
N PHE A 20 -9.62 7.01 41.70
CA PHE A 20 -10.23 7.18 40.38
C PHE A 20 -11.19 6.03 40.06
N SER A 21 -12.47 6.35 40.02
CA SER A 21 -13.48 5.45 39.44
C SER A 21 -13.19 5.24 37.95
N LEU A 22 -12.69 4.06 37.58
CA LEU A 22 -12.38 3.64 36.21
C LEU A 22 -13.53 3.83 35.20
N ALA A 23 -14.79 3.89 35.67
CA ALA A 23 -15.97 4.21 34.86
C ALA A 23 -16.02 5.68 34.36
N LYS A 24 -15.05 6.53 34.70
CA LYS A 24 -15.02 7.97 34.36
C LYS A 24 -13.87 8.38 33.44
N LEU A 25 -13.12 7.42 32.88
CA LEU A 25 -12.01 7.67 31.96
C LEU A 25 -12.46 7.53 30.51
N THR A 26 -12.39 8.60 29.74
CA THR A 26 -12.59 8.58 28.27
C THR A 26 -11.23 8.69 27.59
N LEU A 27 -10.88 7.68 26.77
CA LEU A 27 -9.62 7.63 26.02
C LEU A 27 -9.80 8.33 24.66
N HIS A 28 -9.00 9.36 24.41
CA HIS A 28 -8.96 10.02 23.10
C HIS A 28 -7.67 9.67 22.36
N ARG A 29 -7.81 9.35 21.07
CA ARG A 29 -6.70 9.14 20.14
C ARG A 29 -6.32 10.50 19.54
N TYR A 30 -5.12 10.99 19.83
CA TYR A 30 -4.61 12.25 19.29
C TYR A 30 -3.36 11.99 18.45
N THR A 31 -3.38 12.38 17.17
CA THR A 31 -2.35 12.03 16.17
C THR A 31 -1.58 13.26 15.66
N GLY A 32 -1.23 14.20 16.56
CA GLY A 32 -0.07 15.06 16.32
C GLY A 32 -0.32 16.57 16.26
N THR A 33 0.69 17.27 16.78
CA THR A 33 0.90 18.72 16.95
C THR A 33 0.16 19.39 18.11
N LYS A 34 0.83 20.30 18.81
CA LYS A 34 0.39 20.97 20.05
C LYS A 34 -1.11 21.32 20.03
N LEU A 35 -1.81 21.05 21.14
CA LEU A 35 -3.18 21.56 21.37
C LEU A 35 -3.21 23.06 21.02
N ARG A 36 -4.08 23.46 20.09
CA ARG A 36 -4.22 24.87 19.70
C ARG A 36 -4.69 25.66 20.94
N PRO A 37 -4.10 26.83 21.27
CA PRO A 37 -4.65 27.73 22.27
C PRO A 37 -6.10 28.10 21.92
N GLY A 38 -7.01 28.17 22.90
CA GLY A 38 -8.41 28.51 22.68
C GLY A 38 -9.34 27.33 22.41
N LEU A 39 -8.87 26.09 22.57
CA LEU A 39 -9.76 24.94 22.73
C LEU A 39 -10.49 25.11 24.06
N GLU A 40 -11.74 25.54 24.03
CA GLU A 40 -12.56 25.65 25.25
C GLU A 40 -12.91 24.26 25.81
N LEU A 41 -11.91 23.56 26.36
CA LEU A 41 -12.02 22.21 26.93
C LEU A 41 -13.11 22.15 28.01
N ASN A 42 -13.32 23.27 28.73
CA ASN A 42 -14.37 23.43 29.73
C ASN A 42 -15.79 23.56 29.15
N LYS A 43 -15.93 23.93 27.86
CA LYS A 43 -17.22 23.81 27.14
C LYS A 43 -17.48 22.37 26.70
N LEU A 44 -16.43 21.60 26.42
CA LEU A 44 -16.55 20.21 26.01
C LEU A 44 -16.85 19.29 27.19
N PHE A 45 -16.25 19.55 28.37
CA PHE A 45 -16.48 18.74 29.57
C PHE A 45 -16.37 19.58 30.86
N LYS A 46 -17.36 19.45 31.75
CA LYS A 46 -17.27 19.89 33.15
C LYS A 46 -17.26 18.67 34.06
N GLN A 47 -16.18 18.49 34.84
CA GLN A 47 -16.11 17.44 35.85
C GLN A 47 -15.91 18.07 37.24
N PRO A 48 -16.75 17.73 38.24
CA PRO A 48 -16.60 18.29 39.58
C PRO A 48 -15.26 17.88 40.22
N GLY A 49 -14.52 18.85 40.75
CA GLY A 49 -13.29 18.63 41.52
C GLY A 49 -11.97 18.80 40.75
N TYR A 50 -12.00 19.14 39.46
CA TYR A 50 -10.80 19.42 38.66
C TYR A 50 -10.96 20.70 37.84
N GLU A 51 -9.98 21.61 37.90
CA GLU A 51 -9.85 22.72 36.95
C GLU A 51 -9.01 22.26 35.76
N ASN A 52 -9.66 22.03 34.61
CA ASN A 52 -8.96 21.86 33.35
C ASN A 52 -8.84 23.27 32.72
N SER A 53 -7.65 23.72 32.35
CA SER A 53 -7.49 25.05 31.74
C SER A 53 -6.49 25.01 30.61
N ASP A 54 -6.58 25.98 29.70
CA ASP A 54 -5.63 26.13 28.58
C ASP A 54 -4.18 26.30 29.05
N SER A 55 -3.97 26.75 30.30
CA SER A 55 -2.65 26.90 30.92
C SER A 55 -2.16 25.64 31.64
N THR A 56 -3.06 24.71 32.00
CA THR A 56 -2.75 23.43 32.68
C THR A 56 -3.65 22.30 32.16
N PRO A 57 -3.44 21.85 30.91
CA PRO A 57 -4.22 20.74 30.37
C PRO A 57 -3.87 19.45 31.13
N LEU A 58 -4.88 18.65 31.49
CA LEU A 58 -4.66 17.28 31.95
C LEU A 58 -4.15 16.43 30.78
N LEU A 59 -2.83 16.47 30.55
CA LEU A 59 -2.17 15.84 29.42
C LEU A 59 -1.76 14.41 29.81
N ILE A 60 -2.52 13.40 29.39
CA ILE A 60 -2.03 12.02 29.42
C ILE A 60 -1.16 11.84 28.17
N THR A 61 0.15 12.10 28.31
CA THR A 61 1.13 11.79 27.27
C THR A 61 1.26 10.28 27.14
N TYR A 62 0.67 9.75 26.08
CA TYR A 62 0.92 8.39 25.66
C TYR A 62 2.29 8.33 24.98
N ALA A 63 3.28 7.71 25.62
CA ALA A 63 4.53 7.39 24.95
C ALA A 63 4.27 6.21 24.00
N ASP A 64 4.07 6.50 22.71
CA ASP A 64 3.83 5.50 21.66
C ASP A 64 4.85 4.34 21.67
N ASN A 65 6.05 4.58 22.20
CA ASN A 65 7.16 3.64 22.17
C ASN A 65 7.05 2.48 23.18
N LEU A 66 6.03 2.44 24.05
CA LEU A 66 5.91 1.41 25.11
C LEU A 66 4.71 0.47 24.95
N LEU A 67 3.84 0.69 23.96
CA LEU A 67 2.90 -0.36 23.59
C LEU A 67 3.60 -1.36 22.67
N PRO A 68 3.64 -2.65 22.99
CA PRO A 68 3.74 -3.63 21.91
C PRO A 68 2.55 -3.34 21.00
N VAL A 69 2.83 -3.05 19.72
CA VAL A 69 1.80 -3.12 18.68
C VAL A 69 1.14 -4.47 18.89
N VAL A 70 -0.07 -4.46 19.46
CA VAL A 70 -0.88 -5.67 19.51
C VAL A 70 -1.29 -5.87 18.07
N LYS A 71 -0.41 -6.53 17.29
CA LYS A 71 -0.79 -7.23 16.09
C LYS A 71 -1.88 -8.15 16.60
N LYS A 72 -3.15 -7.77 16.42
CA LYS A 72 -4.25 -8.71 16.53
C LYS A 72 -3.75 -9.92 15.75
N ILE A 73 -3.69 -11.07 16.41
CA ILE A 73 -3.43 -12.31 15.70
C ILE A 73 -4.63 -12.43 14.77
N LYS A 74 -4.51 -11.90 13.55
CA LYS A 74 -5.42 -12.21 12.46
C LYS A 74 -5.21 -13.71 12.31
N ILE A 75 -6.18 -14.48 12.77
CA ILE A 75 -6.31 -15.85 12.32
C ILE A 75 -6.37 -15.71 10.80
N SER A 76 -5.34 -16.21 10.13
CA SER A 76 -5.20 -16.06 8.68
C SER A 76 -6.42 -16.70 8.03
N HIS A 77 -7.34 -15.86 7.55
CA HIS A 77 -8.50 -16.25 6.76
C HIS A 77 -8.11 -16.72 5.35
N HIS A 78 -6.82 -16.66 5.03
CA HIS A 78 -6.31 -17.09 3.74
C HIS A 78 -6.51 -18.59 3.54
N SER A 79 -6.78 -18.94 2.29
CA SER A 79 -6.86 -20.31 1.80
C SER A 79 -5.61 -21.14 2.15
N GLU A 80 -5.77 -22.46 2.22
CA GLU A 80 -4.64 -23.37 2.42
C GLU A 80 -3.69 -23.37 1.23
N GLU A 81 -4.19 -23.11 0.01
CA GLU A 81 -3.41 -22.97 -1.21
C GLU A 81 -2.44 -21.78 -1.11
N ARG A 82 -2.92 -20.61 -0.67
CA ARG A 82 -2.07 -19.43 -0.49
C ARG A 82 -1.05 -19.64 0.63
N LYS A 83 -1.47 -20.23 1.75
CA LYS A 83 -0.53 -20.60 2.84
C LYS A 83 0.53 -21.58 2.36
N LYS A 84 0.18 -22.56 1.52
CA LYS A 84 1.13 -23.49 0.89
C LYS A 84 2.13 -22.74 0.01
N ARG A 85 1.66 -21.83 -0.84
CA ARG A 85 2.51 -20.95 -1.65
C ARG A 85 3.50 -20.18 -0.78
N TRP A 86 3.07 -19.61 0.35
CA TRP A 86 3.96 -18.91 1.28
C TRP A 86 5.00 -19.82 1.93
N LYS A 87 4.63 -21.07 2.26
CA LYS A 87 5.59 -22.07 2.78
C LYS A 87 6.68 -22.40 1.77
N GLU A 88 6.38 -22.39 0.48
CA GLU A 88 7.35 -22.61 -0.60
C GLU A 88 8.17 -21.35 -0.92
N LEU A 89 7.54 -20.18 -0.84
CA LEU A 89 8.16 -18.88 -1.13
C LEU A 89 9.12 -18.42 -0.04
N ASN A 90 8.75 -18.53 1.22
CA ASN A 90 9.51 -17.99 2.35
C ASN A 90 10.96 -18.53 2.44
N PRO A 91 11.26 -19.83 2.25
CA PRO A 91 12.64 -20.31 2.24
C PRO A 91 13.51 -19.59 1.20
N LYS A 92 12.96 -19.34 0.01
CA LYS A 92 13.66 -18.64 -1.07
C LYS A 92 13.90 -17.17 -0.74
N LEU A 93 12.92 -16.51 -0.13
CA LEU A 93 13.05 -15.13 0.33
C LEU A 93 14.09 -15.01 1.46
N ILE A 94 14.08 -15.93 2.43
CA ILE A 94 15.07 -15.94 3.51
C ILE A 94 16.48 -16.15 2.97
N GLU A 95 16.66 -17.06 2.00
CA GLU A 95 17.96 -17.25 1.34
C GLU A 95 18.42 -15.99 0.60
N ALA A 96 17.52 -15.30 -0.11
CA ALA A 96 17.82 -14.04 -0.78
C ALA A 96 18.17 -12.92 0.21
N ALA A 97 17.48 -12.85 1.35
CA ALA A 97 17.78 -11.90 2.42
C ALA A 97 19.18 -12.14 3.02
N ALA A 98 19.54 -13.39 3.28
CA ALA A 98 20.82 -13.76 3.89
C ALA A 98 22.05 -13.42 3.00
N LYS A 99 21.87 -13.27 1.69
CA LYS A 99 22.93 -12.85 0.75
C LYS A 99 23.23 -11.36 0.82
N ASN A 100 22.30 -10.55 1.32
CA ASN A 100 22.55 -9.17 1.65
C ASN A 100 23.05 -9.14 3.10
N GLU A 101 24.29 -8.71 3.34
CA GLU A 101 25.07 -8.87 4.59
C GLU A 101 24.43 -8.33 5.90
N LYS A 102 23.19 -7.84 5.84
CA LYS A 102 22.34 -7.57 6.99
C LYS A 102 21.55 -8.84 7.32
N LEU A 103 21.59 -9.29 8.58
CA LEU A 103 20.82 -10.43 9.12
C LEU A 103 19.30 -10.18 9.11
N GLU A 104 18.73 -9.83 7.96
CA GLU A 104 17.31 -9.58 7.78
C GLU A 104 16.59 -10.91 7.59
N LYS A 105 15.49 -11.10 8.35
CA LYS A 105 14.62 -12.27 8.23
C LYS A 105 13.61 -12.15 7.09
N SER A 106 13.71 -11.09 6.29
CA SER A 106 12.82 -10.75 5.18
C SER A 106 13.63 -10.22 4.01
N ALA A 107 13.26 -10.60 2.79
CA ALA A 107 13.88 -10.08 1.57
C ALA A 107 13.27 -8.73 1.17
N ALA A 108 14.12 -7.77 0.83
CA ALA A 108 13.68 -6.57 0.13
C ALA A 108 13.09 -6.94 -1.24
N TYR A 109 12.00 -6.30 -1.66
CA TYR A 109 11.41 -6.52 -3.00
C TYR A 109 12.48 -6.40 -4.09
N SER A 110 13.32 -5.38 -4.00
CA SER A 110 14.44 -5.14 -4.94
C SER A 110 15.44 -6.30 -5.08
N SER A 111 15.52 -7.20 -4.09
CA SER A 111 16.38 -8.39 -4.12
C SER A 111 15.71 -9.63 -4.74
N VAL A 112 14.40 -9.58 -4.97
CA VAL A 112 13.63 -10.67 -5.58
C VAL A 112 13.84 -10.66 -7.09
N THR A 113 14.12 -11.83 -7.65
CA THR A 113 14.28 -12.02 -9.11
C THR A 113 13.29 -13.06 -9.61
N TRP A 114 12.94 -13.01 -10.90
CA TRP A 114 12.04 -13.99 -11.48
C TRP A 114 12.56 -15.42 -11.35
N LYS A 115 13.86 -15.64 -11.63
CA LYS A 115 14.53 -16.95 -11.45
C LYS A 115 14.36 -17.53 -10.05
N LEU A 116 14.30 -16.69 -9.01
CA LEU A 116 14.11 -17.14 -7.63
C LEU A 116 12.71 -17.77 -7.46
N ILE A 117 11.68 -17.08 -7.93
CA ILE A 117 10.29 -17.39 -7.58
C ILE A 117 9.52 -18.15 -8.67
N SER A 118 10.02 -18.19 -9.90
CA SER A 118 9.28 -18.69 -11.07
C SER A 118 8.73 -20.10 -10.90
N SER A 119 9.47 -20.99 -10.22
CA SER A 119 9.04 -22.37 -9.97
C SER A 119 7.81 -22.49 -9.05
N ILE A 120 7.43 -21.43 -8.33
CA ILE A 120 6.30 -21.42 -7.39
C ILE A 120 5.01 -20.94 -8.08
N TYR A 121 5.14 -20.13 -9.13
CA TYR A 121 4.02 -19.49 -9.77
C TYR A 121 3.64 -20.22 -11.06
N ASN A 122 2.41 -20.71 -11.11
CA ASN A 122 1.76 -21.04 -12.37
C ASN A 122 1.01 -19.80 -12.86
N ILE A 123 1.53 -19.18 -13.93
CA ILE A 123 0.93 -17.99 -14.52
C ILE A 123 0.05 -18.43 -15.71
N GLU A 124 -1.23 -18.11 -15.61
CA GLU A 124 -2.21 -18.33 -16.67
C GLU A 124 -2.43 -17.04 -17.46
N GLU A 125 -2.60 -17.14 -18.78
CA GLU A 125 -2.97 -15.98 -19.59
C GLU A 125 -4.45 -15.62 -19.37
N TYR A 126 -4.75 -14.32 -19.28
CA TYR A 126 -6.12 -13.82 -19.31
C TYR A 126 -6.21 -12.50 -20.07
N SER A 127 -7.44 -12.08 -20.36
CA SER A 127 -7.73 -10.75 -20.92
C SER A 127 -8.34 -9.86 -19.85
N GLN A 128 -7.60 -8.85 -19.42
CA GLN A 128 -8.13 -7.83 -18.50
C GLN A 128 -9.22 -7.01 -19.21
N PRO A 129 -10.46 -6.97 -18.70
CA PRO A 129 -11.54 -6.17 -19.27
C PRO A 129 -11.17 -4.69 -19.41
N VAL A 130 -11.77 -4.02 -20.39
CA VAL A 130 -11.61 -2.59 -20.64
C VAL A 130 -12.96 -1.92 -20.38
N LYS A 131 -13.03 -1.05 -19.38
CA LYS A 131 -14.20 -0.21 -19.12
C LYS A 131 -14.06 1.09 -19.90
N GLU A 132 -15.17 1.63 -20.40
CA GLU A 132 -15.15 2.87 -21.14
C GLU A 132 -14.73 4.06 -20.25
N VAL A 133 -13.81 4.86 -20.78
CA VAL A 133 -13.36 6.12 -20.16
C VAL A 133 -13.74 7.24 -21.13
N PRO A 134 -14.33 8.36 -20.64
CA PRO A 134 -14.74 9.46 -21.49
C PRO A 134 -13.60 9.96 -22.40
N LEU A 135 -13.91 10.24 -23.66
CA LEU A 135 -12.91 10.68 -24.64
C LEU A 135 -12.17 11.94 -24.19
N GLU A 136 -12.89 12.91 -23.63
CA GLU A 136 -12.32 14.14 -23.08
C GLU A 136 -11.25 13.87 -22.01
N THR A 137 -11.50 12.89 -21.13
CA THR A 137 -10.52 12.45 -20.12
C THR A 137 -9.28 11.87 -20.79
N ILE A 138 -9.44 11.06 -21.83
CA ILE A 138 -8.31 10.47 -22.56
C ILE A 138 -7.49 11.54 -23.29
N GLU A 139 -8.15 12.48 -23.97
CA GLU A 139 -7.50 13.59 -24.68
C GLU A 139 -6.77 14.51 -23.70
N TYR A 140 -7.35 14.76 -22.52
CA TYR A 140 -6.69 15.50 -21.44
C TYR A 140 -5.40 14.81 -20.99
N ILE A 141 -5.45 13.51 -20.70
CA ILE A 141 -4.28 12.71 -20.32
C ILE A 141 -3.22 12.79 -21.43
N GLN A 142 -3.62 12.58 -22.69
CA GLN A 142 -2.68 12.60 -23.81
C GLN A 142 -1.96 13.95 -23.94
N ASN A 143 -2.71 15.04 -23.86
CA ASN A 143 -2.15 16.40 -23.93
C ASN A 143 -1.19 16.67 -22.76
N TYR A 144 -1.53 16.23 -21.55
CA TYR A 144 -0.64 16.33 -20.40
C TYR A 144 0.66 15.55 -20.65
N LEU A 145 0.56 14.29 -21.05
CA LEU A 145 1.73 13.43 -21.28
C LEU A 145 2.64 13.98 -22.38
N ALA A 146 2.07 14.54 -23.45
CA ALA A 146 2.85 15.19 -24.51
C ALA A 146 3.62 16.42 -24.02
N LYS A 147 2.98 17.27 -23.19
CA LYS A 147 3.65 18.42 -22.55
C LYS A 147 4.74 17.98 -21.59
N ALA A 148 4.44 17.03 -20.70
CA ALA A 148 5.41 16.48 -19.75
C ALA A 148 6.62 15.87 -20.48
N HIS A 149 6.39 15.12 -21.56
CA HIS A 149 7.43 14.54 -22.39
C HIS A 149 8.40 15.60 -22.94
N LYS A 150 7.84 16.68 -23.52
CA LYS A 150 8.62 17.80 -24.07
C LYS A 150 9.40 18.57 -22.99
N SER A 151 8.80 18.77 -21.82
CA SER A 151 9.36 19.61 -20.76
C SER A 151 10.36 18.91 -19.84
N LEU A 152 10.26 17.58 -19.67
CA LEU A 152 11.07 16.82 -18.69
C LEU A 152 12.25 16.04 -19.30
N SER A 153 12.58 16.29 -20.57
CA SER A 153 13.65 15.63 -21.32
C SER A 153 13.46 14.12 -21.48
N GLY A 154 12.25 13.71 -21.90
CA GLY A 154 11.93 12.32 -22.23
C GLY A 154 11.85 11.36 -21.02
N LEU A 155 11.19 10.22 -21.23
CA LEU A 155 10.97 9.19 -20.21
C LEU A 155 12.18 8.27 -20.00
N ALA A 156 13.00 8.09 -21.04
CA ALA A 156 14.09 7.12 -21.08
C ALA A 156 15.37 7.58 -20.34
N GLN A 157 15.51 8.89 -20.08
CA GLN A 157 16.72 9.51 -19.50
C GLN A 157 16.47 10.15 -18.12
N GLY A 158 15.31 9.89 -17.51
CA GLY A 158 14.90 10.50 -16.23
C GLY A 158 15.23 9.66 -15.00
N ASN A 159 15.50 10.33 -13.87
CA ASN A 159 15.45 9.71 -12.54
C ASN A 159 14.02 9.23 -12.23
N ASP A 160 13.85 8.34 -11.26
CA ASP A 160 12.55 7.72 -10.94
C ASP A 160 11.45 8.76 -10.64
N SER A 161 11.81 9.90 -10.03
CA SER A 161 10.87 11.00 -9.76
C SER A 161 10.19 11.58 -11.01
N LYS A 162 10.85 11.59 -12.18
CA LYS A 162 10.23 12.07 -13.42
C LYS A 162 9.14 11.13 -13.92
N ARG A 163 9.23 9.83 -13.61
CA ARG A 163 8.33 8.81 -14.12
C ARG A 163 6.94 8.89 -13.49
N PHE A 164 6.84 9.46 -12.28
CA PHE A 164 5.56 9.82 -11.65
C PHE A 164 4.70 10.69 -12.57
N HIS A 165 5.28 11.66 -13.27
CA HIS A 165 4.55 12.53 -14.20
C HIS A 165 3.97 11.80 -15.42
N PHE A 166 4.32 10.54 -15.63
CA PHE A 166 3.76 9.72 -16.71
C PHE A 166 2.87 8.58 -16.21
N ILE A 167 2.70 8.46 -14.89
CA ILE A 167 1.80 7.49 -14.23
C ILE A 167 0.64 8.23 -13.59
N SER A 168 0.95 9.17 -12.69
CA SER A 168 -0.02 9.86 -11.84
C SER A 168 -1.18 10.48 -12.62
N PRO A 169 -0.99 11.15 -13.78
CA PRO A 169 -2.12 11.70 -14.53
C PRO A 169 -3.13 10.64 -14.98
N ILE A 170 -2.66 9.45 -15.37
CA ILE A 170 -3.54 8.34 -15.77
C ILE A 170 -4.33 7.87 -14.54
N LEU A 171 -3.64 7.61 -13.42
CA LEU A 171 -4.27 7.14 -12.19
C LEU A 171 -5.27 8.15 -11.63
N ILE A 172 -4.88 9.42 -11.50
CA ILE A 172 -5.72 10.51 -11.00
C ILE A 172 -6.99 10.65 -11.84
N CYS A 173 -6.86 10.68 -13.17
CA CYS A 173 -8.01 10.82 -14.04
C CYS A 173 -8.97 9.62 -13.96
N VAL A 174 -8.44 8.39 -13.85
CA VAL A 174 -9.28 7.19 -13.68
C VAL A 174 -9.97 7.18 -12.33
N VAL A 175 -9.25 7.51 -11.25
CA VAL A 175 -9.81 7.63 -9.89
C VAL A 175 -10.92 8.66 -9.81
N PHE A 176 -10.76 9.79 -10.50
CA PHE A 176 -11.76 10.86 -10.50
C PHE A 176 -13.11 10.42 -11.11
N LEU A 177 -13.15 9.35 -11.91
CA LEU A 177 -14.38 8.81 -12.49
C LEU A 177 -15.33 8.20 -11.45
N PHE A 178 -14.84 7.81 -10.27
CA PHE A 178 -15.68 7.21 -9.22
C PHE A 178 -16.50 8.25 -8.42
N GLY A 179 -16.17 9.54 -8.58
CA GLY A 179 -16.91 10.64 -7.96
C GLY A 179 -16.85 10.64 -6.43
N PRO A 180 -17.63 11.52 -5.77
CA PRO A 180 -17.56 11.71 -4.32
C PRO A 180 -18.19 10.57 -3.50
N ASN A 181 -18.97 9.69 -4.13
CA ASN A 181 -19.73 8.64 -3.44
C ASN A 181 -18.97 7.30 -3.34
N ASP A 182 -17.94 7.08 -4.15
CA ASP A 182 -17.01 5.95 -4.05
C ASP A 182 -15.57 6.44 -4.23
N PRO A 183 -15.05 7.27 -3.30
CA PRO A 183 -13.73 7.86 -3.47
C PRO A 183 -12.65 6.78 -3.44
N VAL A 184 -11.83 6.73 -4.49
CA VAL A 184 -10.63 5.90 -4.54
C VAL A 184 -9.43 6.74 -4.10
N GLU A 185 -8.72 6.30 -3.07
CA GLU A 185 -7.47 6.95 -2.64
C GLU A 185 -6.27 6.38 -3.40
N ILE A 186 -5.35 7.26 -3.79
CA ILE A 186 -4.04 6.89 -4.33
C ILE A 186 -3.03 7.07 -3.20
N VAL A 187 -2.50 5.95 -2.70
CA VAL A 187 -1.39 5.96 -1.75
C VAL A 187 -0.09 5.92 -2.55
N ILE A 188 0.85 6.81 -2.24
CA ILE A 188 2.12 6.96 -2.95
C ILE A 188 3.24 6.52 -2.01
N GLU A 189 4.19 5.73 -2.52
CA GLU A 189 5.36 5.25 -1.76
C GLU A 189 4.96 4.52 -0.45
N GLU A 190 4.08 3.50 -0.57
CA GLU A 190 3.58 2.75 0.58
C GLU A 190 4.55 1.62 0.95
N ASP A 191 5.12 1.68 2.15
CA ASP A 191 5.98 0.63 2.73
C ASP A 191 5.16 -0.52 3.33
N LEU A 192 5.37 -1.74 2.83
CA LEU A 192 4.76 -2.95 3.36
C LEU A 192 5.81 -3.91 3.93
N THR A 193 5.49 -4.53 5.06
CA THR A 193 6.32 -5.58 5.68
C THR A 193 5.46 -6.76 6.07
N GLY A 194 5.67 -7.91 5.41
CA GLY A 194 4.90 -9.11 5.64
C GLY A 194 5.07 -9.69 7.05
N VAL A 195 3.99 -10.28 7.56
CA VAL A 195 3.98 -11.02 8.83
C VAL A 195 4.24 -12.50 8.55
N ASN A 196 3.42 -13.08 7.67
CA ASN A 196 3.50 -14.46 7.23
C ASN A 196 4.38 -14.62 5.99
N VAL A 197 4.48 -13.58 5.15
CA VAL A 197 5.38 -13.53 3.99
C VAL A 197 6.69 -12.84 4.39
N LYS A 198 7.84 -13.46 4.13
CA LYS A 198 9.17 -12.96 4.52
C LYS A 198 9.74 -11.98 3.50
N ALA A 199 8.99 -10.94 3.21
CA ALA A 199 9.41 -9.86 2.33
C ALA A 199 8.99 -8.49 2.87
N ASN A 200 9.73 -7.46 2.47
CA ASN A 200 9.45 -6.06 2.75
C ASN A 200 9.83 -5.19 1.53
N GLY A 201 9.24 -4.02 1.43
CA GLY A 201 9.54 -3.04 0.38
C GLY A 201 8.42 -2.04 0.24
N HIS A 202 8.53 -1.16 -0.75
CA HIS A 202 7.49 -0.18 -1.07
C HIS A 202 6.91 -0.42 -2.45
N PHE A 203 5.72 0.12 -2.66
CA PHE A 203 5.10 0.30 -3.97
C PHE A 203 5.07 1.78 -4.31
N GLU A 204 5.37 2.14 -5.57
CA GLU A 204 5.29 3.54 -6.00
C GLU A 204 3.85 4.07 -5.90
N PHE A 205 2.87 3.21 -6.19
CA PHE A 205 1.45 3.50 -6.00
C PHE A 205 0.66 2.30 -5.49
N MET A 206 -0.33 2.55 -4.63
CA MET A 206 -1.37 1.60 -4.26
C MET A 206 -2.75 2.25 -4.35
N LEU A 207 -3.73 1.50 -4.88
CA LEU A 207 -5.13 1.94 -4.99
C LEU A 207 -6.06 0.78 -4.64
N LYS A 208 -6.92 0.92 -3.62
CA LYS A 208 -7.77 -0.20 -3.14
C LYS A 208 -6.92 -1.48 -2.94
N ARG A 209 -7.09 -2.50 -3.78
CA ARG A 209 -6.36 -3.79 -3.77
C ARG A 209 -5.34 -3.91 -4.91
N ILE A 210 -4.99 -2.80 -5.57
CA ILE A 210 -4.07 -2.74 -6.71
C ILE A 210 -2.71 -2.25 -6.22
N CYS A 211 -1.70 -3.08 -6.42
CA CYS A 211 -0.28 -2.77 -6.27
C CYS A 211 0.28 -2.33 -7.63
N ILE A 212 1.11 -1.28 -7.65
CA ILE A 212 1.74 -0.81 -8.88
C ILE A 212 3.25 -0.73 -8.68
N VAL A 213 3.99 -1.44 -9.54
CA VAL A 213 5.45 -1.48 -9.55
C VAL A 213 6.02 -0.83 -10.80
N GLN A 214 6.99 0.05 -10.59
CA GLN A 214 7.86 0.56 -11.63
C GLN A 214 9.04 -0.39 -11.89
N ALA A 215 8.95 -1.16 -12.97
CA ALA A 215 10.04 -1.97 -13.46
C ALA A 215 11.15 -1.11 -14.09
N LYS A 216 12.38 -1.64 -14.07
CA LYS A 216 13.47 -1.10 -14.87
C LYS A 216 13.17 -1.26 -16.36
N LYS A 217 13.76 -0.38 -17.18
CA LYS A 217 13.52 -0.30 -18.62
C LYS A 217 13.57 -1.66 -19.31
N ASP A 218 14.61 -2.44 -19.02
CA ASP A 218 14.91 -3.69 -19.73
C ASP A 218 14.71 -4.93 -18.84
N ASP A 219 13.96 -4.81 -17.73
CA ASP A 219 13.78 -5.91 -16.77
C ASP A 219 12.35 -5.94 -16.18
N MET A 220 11.38 -6.22 -17.06
CA MET A 220 9.97 -6.42 -16.67
C MET A 220 9.77 -7.67 -15.81
N GLU A 221 10.59 -8.71 -16.00
CA GLU A 221 10.52 -9.93 -15.20
C GLU A 221 10.88 -9.67 -13.74
N GLN A 222 11.91 -8.84 -13.47
CA GLN A 222 12.20 -8.38 -12.11
C GLN A 222 11.05 -7.58 -11.52
N GLY A 223 10.45 -6.64 -12.28
CA GLY A 223 9.28 -5.89 -11.82
C GLY A 223 8.09 -6.80 -11.49
N MET A 224 7.85 -7.83 -12.32
CA MET A 224 6.82 -8.84 -12.07
C MET A 224 7.11 -9.66 -10.83
N ALA A 225 8.38 -10.05 -10.60
CA ALA A 225 8.75 -10.79 -9.42
C ALA A 225 8.54 -9.97 -8.12
N GLN A 226 8.87 -8.69 -8.17
CA GLN A 226 8.64 -7.73 -7.09
C GLN A 226 7.15 -7.59 -6.80
N ASP A 227 6.36 -7.34 -7.84
CA ASP A 227 4.92 -7.12 -7.71
C ASP A 227 4.19 -8.37 -7.19
N LEU A 228 4.53 -9.57 -7.69
CA LEU A 228 3.96 -10.83 -7.18
C LEU A 228 4.22 -11.03 -5.69
N VAL A 229 5.47 -10.85 -5.24
CA VAL A 229 5.82 -10.99 -3.82
C VAL A 229 5.16 -9.88 -2.99
N GLY A 230 5.13 -8.65 -3.48
CA GLY A 230 4.47 -7.55 -2.80
C GLY A 230 2.96 -7.73 -2.70
N MET A 231 2.30 -8.31 -3.70
CA MET A 231 0.89 -8.70 -3.64
C MET A 231 0.62 -9.78 -2.59
N GLU A 232 1.53 -10.75 -2.40
CA GLU A 232 1.42 -11.71 -1.30
C GLU A 232 1.53 -11.02 0.07
N VAL A 233 2.41 -10.02 0.20
CA VAL A 233 2.52 -9.20 1.42
C VAL A 233 1.25 -8.36 1.64
N ALA A 234 0.72 -7.73 0.59
CA ALA A 234 -0.52 -6.95 0.66
C ALA A 234 -1.71 -7.84 1.04
N SER A 235 -1.78 -9.06 0.49
CA SER A 235 -2.75 -10.07 0.87
C SER A 235 -2.63 -10.42 2.35
N ASP A 236 -1.42 -10.76 2.82
CA ASP A 236 -1.13 -11.10 4.22
C ASP A 236 -1.56 -10.01 5.21
N LEU A 237 -1.22 -8.74 4.92
CA LEU A 237 -1.54 -7.62 5.79
C LEU A 237 -3.03 -7.32 5.84
N ASN A 238 -3.69 -7.37 4.68
CA ASN A 238 -5.06 -6.89 4.55
C ASN A 238 -6.11 -8.02 4.64
N GLY A 239 -5.71 -9.29 4.54
CA GLY A 239 -6.63 -10.42 4.53
C GLY A 239 -7.36 -10.58 3.19
N LEU A 240 -6.71 -10.22 2.08
CA LEU A 240 -7.33 -10.21 0.75
C LEU A 240 -7.20 -11.55 0.05
N ASP A 241 -8.28 -12.06 -0.53
CA ASP A 241 -8.27 -13.26 -1.37
C ASP A 241 -7.77 -13.00 -2.78
N THR A 242 -7.97 -11.78 -3.27
CA THR A 242 -7.48 -11.33 -4.57
C THR A 242 -6.78 -9.99 -4.41
N VAL A 243 -5.59 -9.89 -5.00
CA VAL A 243 -4.81 -8.66 -5.11
C VAL A 243 -4.45 -8.49 -6.58
N TYR A 244 -4.49 -7.26 -7.06
CA TYR A 244 -4.15 -6.93 -8.44
C TYR A 244 -2.79 -6.26 -8.50
N GLY A 245 -2.11 -6.48 -9.61
CA GLY A 245 -0.76 -6.01 -9.84
C GLY A 245 -0.68 -5.27 -11.16
N ILE A 246 0.04 -4.15 -11.19
CA ILE A 246 0.37 -3.45 -12.42
C ILE A 246 1.87 -3.25 -12.45
N VAL A 247 2.54 -3.98 -13.34
CA VAL A 247 3.96 -3.81 -13.59
C VAL A 247 4.10 -2.98 -14.84
N ARG A 248 4.87 -1.90 -14.76
CA ARG A 248 5.16 -1.08 -15.95
C ARG A 248 6.63 -0.74 -16.03
N ASN A 249 7.13 -0.65 -17.25
CA ASN A 249 8.34 0.11 -17.53
C ASN A 249 7.95 1.37 -18.31
N TYR A 250 8.89 1.88 -19.10
CA TYR A 250 8.70 3.00 -20.00
C TYR A 250 7.72 2.70 -21.15
N ALA A 251 7.75 1.48 -21.70
CA ALA A 251 7.10 1.10 -22.96
C ALA A 251 5.91 0.14 -22.80
N GLU A 252 5.88 -0.62 -21.69
CA GLU A 252 5.06 -1.80 -21.51
C GLU A 252 4.28 -1.75 -20.19
N TRP A 253 3.11 -2.38 -20.19
CA TRP A 253 2.25 -2.56 -19.02
C TRP A 253 1.82 -4.02 -18.96
N ILE A 254 1.99 -4.63 -17.80
CA ILE A 254 1.51 -5.98 -17.48
C ILE A 254 0.48 -5.84 -16.36
N PHE A 255 -0.68 -6.48 -16.56
CA PHE A 255 -1.72 -6.55 -15.54
C PHE A 255 -1.75 -7.96 -14.95
N LEU A 256 -1.68 -8.05 -13.63
CA LEU A 256 -1.65 -9.29 -12.87
C LEU A 256 -2.89 -9.38 -11.98
N LYS A 257 -3.42 -10.59 -11.83
CA LYS A 257 -4.46 -10.91 -10.85
C LYS A 257 -3.97 -12.07 -10.00
N ASN A 258 -3.64 -11.80 -8.74
CA ASN A 258 -3.14 -12.79 -7.80
C ASN A 258 -4.30 -13.35 -6.96
N HIS A 259 -4.71 -14.58 -7.29
CA HIS A 259 -5.69 -15.35 -6.55
C HIS A 259 -5.01 -16.27 -5.53
N ASN A 260 -5.83 -16.77 -4.61
CA ASN A 260 -5.41 -17.73 -3.59
C ASN A 260 -4.65 -18.95 -4.16
N ASN A 261 -5.08 -19.49 -5.31
CA ASN A 261 -4.54 -20.71 -5.91
C ASN A 261 -3.79 -20.50 -7.23
N ARG A 262 -4.05 -19.41 -7.96
CA ARG A 262 -3.41 -19.12 -9.26
C ARG A 262 -3.01 -17.66 -9.42
N VAL A 263 -2.22 -17.39 -10.44
CA VAL A 263 -1.93 -16.03 -10.90
C VAL A 263 -2.32 -15.93 -12.36
N GLU A 264 -3.02 -14.87 -12.72
CA GLU A 264 -3.37 -14.57 -14.10
C GLU A 264 -2.55 -13.36 -14.58
N LYS A 265 -2.08 -13.39 -15.83
CA LYS A 265 -1.32 -12.33 -16.49
C LYS A 265 -1.96 -11.92 -17.81
N ASN A 266 -2.06 -10.61 -18.04
CA ASN A 266 -2.44 -10.05 -19.33
C ASN A 266 -1.27 -9.25 -19.89
N ASP A 267 -0.69 -9.75 -20.99
CA ASP A 267 0.51 -9.17 -21.59
C ASP A 267 0.23 -8.04 -22.59
N VAL A 268 0.93 -6.94 -22.29
CA VAL A 268 1.46 -5.84 -23.10
C VAL A 268 0.55 -5.17 -24.13
N LEU A 269 0.04 -4.01 -23.69
CA LEU A 269 -0.16 -2.84 -24.54
C LEU A 269 1.22 -2.25 -24.88
N GLN A 270 1.72 -2.48 -26.09
CA GLN A 270 2.94 -1.83 -26.57
C GLN A 270 2.63 -0.36 -26.88
N ARG A 271 3.43 0.56 -26.34
CA ARG A 271 3.40 1.94 -26.86
C ARG A 271 3.97 1.96 -28.28
N GLU A 272 3.20 2.50 -29.22
CA GLU A 272 3.77 3.05 -30.44
C GLU A 272 4.35 4.43 -30.09
N HIS A 273 5.68 4.53 -30.02
CA HIS A 273 6.43 5.78 -29.71
C HIS A 273 6.41 6.23 -28.23
N GLU A 274 7.26 7.20 -27.88
CA GLU A 274 7.54 7.59 -26.49
C GLU A 274 6.29 8.10 -25.73
N ILE A 275 5.27 8.56 -26.46
CA ILE A 275 4.00 9.08 -25.97
C ILE A 275 2.87 8.10 -26.34
N PRO A 276 2.03 7.64 -25.39
CA PRO A 276 0.89 6.79 -25.69
C PRO A 276 -0.08 7.42 -26.70
N THR A 277 -0.54 6.63 -27.67
CA THR A 277 -1.66 7.01 -28.55
C THR A 277 -2.97 7.07 -27.76
N VAL A 278 -3.98 7.78 -28.30
CA VAL A 278 -5.34 7.81 -27.72
C VAL A 278 -5.88 6.39 -27.50
N GLU A 279 -5.67 5.49 -28.47
CA GLU A 279 -6.16 4.11 -28.38
C GLU A 279 -5.44 3.32 -27.29
N SER A 280 -4.11 3.45 -27.18
CA SER A 280 -3.37 2.84 -26.09
C SER A 280 -3.75 3.41 -24.73
N LEU A 281 -4.03 4.72 -24.61
CA LEU A 281 -4.55 5.31 -23.38
C LEU A 281 -5.94 4.82 -23.02
N LYS A 282 -6.86 4.72 -23.99
CA LYS A 282 -8.19 4.11 -23.77
C LYS A 282 -8.08 2.72 -23.18
N ARG A 283 -7.17 1.90 -23.73
CA ARG A 283 -6.92 0.55 -23.23
C ARG A 283 -6.29 0.54 -21.84
N ILE A 284 -5.23 1.32 -21.58
CA ILE A 284 -4.57 1.37 -20.26
C ILE A 284 -5.55 1.90 -19.20
N ALA A 285 -6.12 3.08 -19.42
CA ALA A 285 -7.03 3.72 -18.47
C ALA A 285 -8.29 2.88 -18.25
N GLY A 286 -8.85 2.29 -19.31
CA GLY A 286 -10.03 1.43 -19.21
C GLY A 286 -9.77 0.12 -18.48
N LYS A 287 -8.57 -0.49 -18.60
CA LYS A 287 -8.17 -1.66 -17.80
C LYS A 287 -8.04 -1.32 -16.32
N ILE A 288 -7.38 -0.20 -15.99
CA ILE A 288 -7.26 0.29 -14.60
C ILE A 288 -8.66 0.59 -14.04
N TYR A 289 -9.53 1.22 -14.84
CA TYR A 289 -10.89 1.53 -14.42
C TYR A 289 -11.71 0.26 -14.16
N ALA A 290 -11.55 -0.77 -15.01
CA ALA A 290 -12.16 -2.08 -14.79
C ALA A 290 -11.65 -2.73 -13.49
N LEU A 291 -10.34 -2.70 -13.23
CA LEU A 291 -9.77 -3.25 -12.00
C LEU A 291 -10.29 -2.56 -10.73
N LEU A 292 -10.39 -1.23 -10.75
CA LEU A 292 -10.91 -0.46 -9.61
C LEU A 292 -12.42 -0.60 -9.41
N SER A 293 -13.12 -1.06 -10.44
CA SER A 293 -14.56 -1.38 -10.40
C SER A 293 -14.84 -2.84 -10.01
N ASP A 294 -13.81 -3.68 -9.89
CA ASP A 294 -13.94 -5.09 -9.48
C ASP A 294 -14.02 -5.13 -7.94
N ASP A 295 -15.04 -5.79 -7.39
CA ASP A 295 -15.39 -5.79 -5.94
C ASP A 295 -14.44 -6.61 -5.03
#